data_AF-A0A8H2W7V5-F1
#
_entry.id   AF-A0A8H2W7V5-F1
#
_cell.length_a   1.000
_cell.length_b   1.000
_cell.length_c   1.000
_cell.angle_alpha   90.00
_cell.angle_beta   90.00
_cell.angle_gamma   90.00
#
_symmetry.space_group_name_H-M   'P 1'
#
loop_
_entity.id
_entity.type
_entity.pdbx_description
1 polymer ?
#
loop_
_entity_poly.entity_id
_entity_poly.type
_entity_poly.pdbx_seq_one_letter_code
_entity_poly.pdbx_strand_id
1 'polypeptide(L)'
;MPNQLSIPFKPTLPAQIKEAVLSYIEFNHTDSHPDAFKWDIARWEELRKDGVGGYVHVNRVDATLLYHAHLILLLTKFPANIGLNITYEPAFPSPIRRACSVEDIMFERACVLFNFAALYSQLGTAAGRSTTESIKIVAAHFQNAAGVLQYLSKEVIPNLASSLGQAAPVPSELLEPSLKSMEYLMLAQAQECYWQKASMEENYKDGTLAKLAKQVAVYYENAISAVATVSPPPFPQEWTNHLALKKHHFEGVAQYRQSRSDLLSHKYGVELGRLKLAQNEVKQGLERSSRGVAKAVTDDVKSFAKAIDTNFSRAQKDNDLIYHQNVPPESTLEPIAAVNMVNSVIDNKLKDPSLAIGNTDSALFAGLVSHGVRMAIEVYVDRRDNWIKEEVEGASKLMDADITRLLQKLNLPGSLDALDKPAGLPPSLLRRSEEIRSMGGTDALQALVDEVQTLGRLWDGLAVCPEEIEGASGAVDPTEFNLSGILLPRK
;
A
#
# COMPACT_ATOMS: atom_id res chain seq x y z
N MET A 1 -3.77 12.73 30.39
CA MET A 1 -3.28 12.30 29.06
C MET A 1 -3.11 10.80 29.10
N PRO A 2 -3.49 10.06 28.04
CA PRO A 2 -3.27 8.62 27.99
C PRO A 2 -1.75 8.32 28.06
N ASN A 3 -1.37 7.26 28.77
CA ASN A 3 0.03 6.83 28.93
C ASN A 3 0.51 5.93 27.76
N GLN A 4 -0.28 5.87 26.70
CA GLN A 4 -0.20 4.98 25.54
C GLN A 4 -0.26 5.83 24.27
N LEU A 5 0.43 5.41 23.22
CA LEU A 5 0.44 6.11 21.94
C LEU A 5 -0.72 5.62 21.06
N SER A 6 -1.23 6.52 20.21
CA SER A 6 -2.22 6.22 19.18
C SER A 6 -1.67 6.66 17.83
N ILE A 7 -1.84 5.83 16.81
CA ILE A 7 -1.46 6.16 15.44
C ILE A 7 -2.45 7.22 14.92
N PRO A 8 -1.96 8.37 14.44
CA PRO A 8 -2.82 9.39 13.83
C PRO A 8 -3.40 8.91 12.50
N PHE A 9 -4.55 9.44 12.12
CA PHE A 9 -5.09 9.22 10.77
C PHE A 9 -4.24 9.96 9.74
N LYS A 10 -4.14 9.39 8.54
CA LYS A 10 -3.74 10.08 7.31
C LYS A 10 -4.93 10.87 6.78
N PRO A 11 -4.89 12.21 6.77
CA PRO A 11 -5.89 13.02 6.10
C PRO A 11 -5.89 12.75 4.60
N THR A 12 -7.04 12.87 3.95
CA THR A 12 -7.17 12.72 2.50
C THR A 12 -7.97 13.87 1.91
N LEU A 13 -7.65 14.22 0.66
CA LEU A 13 -8.42 15.19 -0.11
C LEU A 13 -9.57 14.48 -0.85
N PRO A 14 -10.62 15.23 -1.25
CA PRO A 14 -11.64 14.71 -2.16
C PRO A 14 -10.99 14.21 -3.46
N ALA A 15 -11.40 13.03 -3.92
CA ALA A 15 -10.92 12.42 -5.17
C ALA A 15 -12.02 12.52 -6.23
N GLN A 16 -11.64 12.82 -7.48
CA GLN A 16 -12.54 12.95 -8.62
C GLN A 16 -12.87 11.58 -9.23
N ILE A 17 -13.58 10.74 -8.47
CA ILE A 17 -13.89 9.36 -8.85
C ILE A 17 -14.72 9.33 -10.12
N LYS A 18 -15.75 10.17 -10.19
CA LYS A 18 -16.68 10.20 -11.31
C LYS A 18 -15.98 10.48 -12.63
N GLU A 19 -15.17 11.53 -12.70
CA GLU A 19 -14.48 11.94 -13.92
C GLU A 19 -13.49 10.86 -14.39
N ALA A 20 -12.70 10.29 -13.47
CA ALA A 20 -11.71 9.27 -13.80
C ALA A 20 -12.37 7.97 -14.29
N VAL A 21 -13.41 7.49 -13.60
CA VAL A 21 -14.11 6.25 -13.97
C VAL A 21 -14.84 6.40 -15.29
N LEU A 22 -15.54 7.50 -15.52
CA LEU A 22 -16.24 7.73 -16.80
C LEU A 22 -15.25 7.79 -17.96
N SER A 23 -14.15 8.54 -17.82
CA SER A 23 -13.11 8.65 -18.85
C SER A 23 -12.46 7.30 -19.16
N TYR A 24 -12.18 6.50 -18.12
CA TYR A 24 -11.63 5.16 -18.29
C TYR A 24 -12.61 4.21 -19.00
N ILE A 25 -13.89 4.25 -18.64
CA ILE A 25 -14.92 3.40 -19.25
C ILE A 25 -15.12 3.79 -20.72
N GLU A 26 -15.25 5.08 -21.02
CA GLU A 26 -15.44 5.56 -22.39
C GLU A 26 -14.28 5.15 -23.31
N PHE A 27 -13.04 5.21 -22.83
CA PHE A 27 -11.87 4.86 -23.63
C PHE A 27 -11.68 3.34 -23.81
N ASN A 28 -11.94 2.54 -22.76
CA ASN A 28 -11.57 1.12 -22.75
C ASN A 28 -12.76 0.15 -22.89
N HIS A 29 -13.99 0.63 -22.85
CA HIS A 29 -15.21 -0.19 -22.95
C HIS A 29 -16.15 0.35 -24.02
N THR A 30 -15.93 -0.07 -25.27
CA THR A 30 -16.78 0.29 -26.41
C THR A 30 -18.20 -0.27 -26.32
N ASP A 31 -18.38 -1.35 -25.56
CA ASP A 31 -19.62 -2.15 -25.56
C ASP A 31 -20.60 -1.73 -24.46
N SER A 32 -20.22 -0.80 -23.58
CA SER A 32 -21.03 -0.38 -22.42
C SER A 32 -21.04 1.13 -22.27
N HIS A 33 -22.23 1.72 -22.33
CA HIS A 33 -22.38 3.17 -22.19
C HIS A 33 -22.06 3.61 -20.75
N PRO A 34 -21.25 4.68 -20.54
CA PRO A 34 -20.84 5.13 -19.19
C PRO A 34 -22.00 5.40 -18.23
N ASP A 35 -23.15 5.86 -18.76
CA ASP A 35 -24.37 6.11 -17.98
C ASP A 35 -24.91 4.90 -17.22
N ALA A 36 -24.61 3.67 -17.67
CA ALA A 36 -25.06 2.45 -17.01
C ALA A 36 -24.50 2.32 -15.58
N PHE A 37 -23.35 2.94 -15.29
CA PHE A 37 -22.63 2.82 -14.02
C PHE A 37 -22.75 4.06 -13.12
N LYS A 38 -23.65 5.00 -13.45
CA LYS A 38 -23.86 6.22 -12.64
C LYS A 38 -24.17 5.92 -11.17
N TRP A 39 -24.98 4.89 -10.91
CA TRP A 39 -25.31 4.48 -9.55
C TRP A 39 -24.10 3.89 -8.81
N ASP A 40 -23.31 3.04 -9.47
CA ASP A 40 -22.10 2.44 -8.89
C ASP A 40 -21.07 3.51 -8.51
N ILE A 41 -20.87 4.50 -9.38
CA ILE A 41 -19.96 5.63 -9.14
C ILE A 41 -20.41 6.43 -7.92
N ALA A 42 -21.69 6.82 -7.85
CA ALA A 42 -22.22 7.57 -6.71
C ALA A 42 -22.10 6.78 -5.40
N ARG A 43 -22.33 5.46 -5.46
CA ARG A 43 -22.16 4.58 -4.31
C ARG A 43 -20.71 4.43 -3.89
N TRP A 44 -19.76 4.39 -4.82
CA TRP A 44 -18.33 4.42 -4.50
C TRP A 44 -17.96 5.71 -3.76
N GLU A 45 -18.40 6.88 -4.23
CA GLU A 45 -18.15 8.16 -3.56
C GLU A 45 -18.67 8.18 -2.11
N GLU A 46 -19.86 7.65 -1.87
CA GLU A 46 -20.45 7.50 -0.53
C GLU A 46 -19.63 6.55 0.35
N LEU A 47 -19.29 5.36 -0.17
CA LEU A 47 -18.47 4.38 0.54
C LEU A 47 -17.08 4.93 0.87
N ARG A 48 -16.47 5.70 -0.04
CA ARG A 48 -15.20 6.37 0.22
C ARG A 48 -15.35 7.36 1.36
N LYS A 49 -16.35 8.24 1.31
CA LYS A 49 -16.63 9.23 2.37
C LYS A 49 -16.79 8.60 3.76
N ASP A 50 -17.46 7.44 3.82
CA ASP A 50 -17.68 6.71 5.07
C ASP A 50 -16.49 5.81 5.46
N GLY A 51 -15.69 5.38 4.49
CA GLY A 51 -14.54 4.49 4.71
C GLY A 51 -13.24 5.22 5.08
N VAL A 52 -13.01 6.42 4.53
CA VAL A 52 -11.76 7.20 4.69
C VAL A 52 -11.73 8.07 5.94
N GLY A 53 -11.96 7.46 7.12
CA GLY A 53 -11.72 8.07 8.44
C GLY A 53 -12.38 9.44 8.67
N GLY A 54 -11.93 10.15 9.71
CA GLY A 54 -12.35 11.52 10.03
C GLY A 54 -12.69 11.76 11.50
N TYR A 55 -13.05 10.72 12.25
CA TYR A 55 -13.20 10.75 13.71
C TYR A 55 -13.20 9.32 14.29
N VAL A 56 -13.02 9.23 15.62
CA VAL A 56 -12.88 7.95 16.34
C VAL A 56 -14.27 7.48 16.80
N HIS A 57 -14.78 6.39 16.22
CA HIS A 57 -16.02 5.76 16.68
C HIS A 57 -16.10 4.29 16.24
N VAL A 58 -16.73 3.43 17.05
CA VAL A 58 -16.85 1.98 16.79
C VAL A 58 -17.57 1.69 15.47
N ASN A 59 -18.62 2.44 15.14
CA ASN A 59 -19.36 2.29 13.87
C ASN A 59 -18.50 2.48 12.61
N ARG A 60 -17.33 3.14 12.73
CA ARG A 60 -16.42 3.30 11.58
C ARG A 60 -15.66 2.02 11.24
N VAL A 61 -15.61 1.05 12.15
CA VAL A 61 -14.96 -0.25 11.90
C VAL A 61 -15.62 -0.97 10.73
N ASP A 62 -16.95 -1.12 10.77
CA ASP A 62 -17.69 -1.80 9.70
C ASP A 62 -17.70 -0.98 8.41
N ALA A 63 -17.79 0.36 8.49
CA ALA A 63 -17.74 1.23 7.31
C ALA A 63 -16.39 1.14 6.58
N THR A 64 -15.27 1.17 7.31
CA THR A 64 -13.93 1.03 6.74
C THR A 64 -13.69 -0.38 6.17
N LEU A 65 -14.16 -1.43 6.84
CA LEU A 65 -14.12 -2.81 6.31
C LEU A 65 -14.93 -2.94 5.02
N LEU A 66 -16.13 -2.36 4.98
CA LEU A 66 -16.99 -2.39 3.81
C LEU A 66 -16.34 -1.66 2.63
N TYR A 67 -15.74 -0.49 2.85
CA TYR A 67 -15.03 0.23 1.79
C TYR A 67 -13.80 -0.54 1.29
N HIS A 68 -12.98 -1.08 2.20
CA HIS A 68 -11.82 -1.92 1.83
C HIS A 68 -12.24 -3.16 1.02
N ALA A 69 -13.34 -3.82 1.39
CA ALA A 69 -13.87 -4.96 0.65
C ALA A 69 -14.26 -4.57 -0.79
N HIS A 70 -14.88 -3.40 -0.97
CA HIS A 70 -15.18 -2.89 -2.31
C HIS A 70 -13.92 -2.53 -3.10
N LEU A 71 -12.88 -1.97 -2.47
CA LEU A 71 -11.59 -1.73 -3.14
C LEU A 71 -10.95 -3.03 -3.65
N ILE A 72 -11.04 -4.13 -2.89
CA ILE A 72 -10.58 -5.45 -3.36
C ILE A 72 -11.31 -5.86 -4.64
N LEU A 73 -12.64 -5.73 -4.67
CA LEU A 73 -13.45 -6.10 -5.83
C LEU A 73 -13.21 -5.17 -7.02
N LEU A 74 -13.04 -3.86 -6.79
CA LEU A 74 -12.73 -2.89 -7.83
C LEU A 74 -11.41 -3.22 -8.53
N LEU A 75 -10.39 -3.64 -7.80
CA LEU A 75 -9.09 -4.08 -8.36
C LEU A 75 -9.19 -5.37 -9.21
N THR A 76 -10.31 -6.08 -9.17
CA THR A 76 -10.58 -7.18 -10.12
C THR A 76 -11.21 -6.69 -11.42
N LYS A 77 -11.89 -5.54 -11.38
CA LYS A 77 -12.64 -4.95 -12.50
C LYS A 77 -11.81 -3.95 -13.29
N PHE A 78 -11.00 -3.17 -12.58
CA PHE A 78 -10.16 -2.11 -13.11
C PHE A 78 -8.67 -2.43 -12.91
N PRO A 79 -7.77 -1.93 -13.78
CA PRO A 79 -6.36 -1.85 -13.46
C PRO A 79 -6.14 -0.92 -12.26
N ALA A 80 -4.97 -1.02 -11.64
CA ALA A 80 -4.66 -0.18 -10.48
C ALA A 80 -4.63 1.32 -10.82
N ASN A 81 -4.15 1.69 -12.02
CA ASN A 81 -4.18 3.05 -12.54
C ASN A 81 -5.33 3.21 -13.57
N ILE A 82 -6.32 4.03 -13.22
CA ILE A 82 -7.42 4.46 -14.09
C ILE A 82 -7.42 5.99 -14.34
N GLY A 83 -6.33 6.67 -14.02
CA GLY A 83 -6.26 8.14 -14.01
C GLY A 83 -6.93 8.80 -12.79
N LEU A 84 -7.26 8.02 -11.75
CA LEU A 84 -7.84 8.54 -10.50
C LEU A 84 -6.72 9.02 -9.56
N ASN A 85 -6.50 10.33 -9.52
CA ASN A 85 -5.52 10.92 -8.60
C ASN A 85 -6.00 10.89 -7.14
N ILE A 86 -5.25 10.20 -6.28
CA ILE A 86 -5.55 10.02 -4.86
C ILE A 86 -4.48 10.73 -4.02
N THR A 87 -4.91 11.68 -3.20
CA THR A 87 -4.02 12.45 -2.33
C THR A 87 -4.24 12.13 -0.86
N TYR A 88 -3.16 11.76 -0.18
CA TYR A 88 -3.10 11.63 1.28
C TYR A 88 -1.99 12.51 1.87
N GLU A 89 -2.30 13.15 2.98
CA GLU A 89 -1.29 13.79 3.82
C GLU A 89 -0.55 12.75 4.70
N PRO A 90 0.68 13.04 5.12
CA PRO A 90 1.42 12.20 6.07
C PRO A 90 0.65 12.08 7.40
N ALA A 91 0.62 10.89 8.00
CA ALA A 91 0.00 10.71 9.31
C ALA A 91 0.75 11.48 10.39
N PHE A 92 2.08 11.61 10.21
CA PHE A 92 2.97 12.34 11.11
C PHE A 92 3.49 13.62 10.41
N PRO A 93 2.85 14.79 10.62
CA PRO A 93 3.30 16.03 9.99
C PRO A 93 4.76 16.35 10.33
N SER A 94 5.52 16.80 9.33
CA SER A 94 6.91 17.28 9.48
C SER A 94 7.21 18.22 8.31
N PRO A 95 8.06 19.25 8.48
CA PRO A 95 8.43 20.15 7.38
C PRO A 95 9.00 19.42 6.14
N ILE A 96 9.51 18.21 6.34
CA ILE A 96 10.14 17.38 5.29
C ILE A 96 9.10 16.48 4.60
N ARG A 97 7.95 16.21 5.23
CA ARG A 97 6.94 15.30 4.72
C ARG A 97 5.81 16.07 4.04
N ARG A 98 5.59 15.80 2.76
CA ARG A 98 4.57 16.44 1.93
C ARG A 98 3.42 15.48 1.63
N ALA A 99 2.29 16.02 1.21
CA ALA A 99 1.20 15.23 0.66
C ALA A 99 1.69 14.37 -0.51
N CYS A 100 1.18 13.14 -0.58
CA CYS A 100 1.49 12.17 -1.61
C CYS A 100 0.26 12.00 -2.49
N SER A 101 0.40 12.34 -3.77
CA SER A 101 -0.64 12.23 -4.80
C SER A 101 -0.21 11.17 -5.79
N VAL A 102 -1.03 10.13 -5.94
CA VAL A 102 -0.71 8.95 -6.75
C VAL A 102 -1.97 8.48 -7.48
N GLU A 103 -1.83 8.12 -8.74
CA GLU A 103 -2.92 7.59 -9.57
C GLU A 103 -3.02 6.06 -9.45
N ASP A 104 -3.29 5.57 -8.24
CA ASP A 104 -3.27 4.13 -7.96
C ASP A 104 -4.29 3.72 -6.89
N ILE A 105 -5.24 2.85 -7.25
CA ILE A 105 -6.27 2.32 -6.34
C ILE A 105 -5.66 1.44 -5.23
N MET A 106 -4.54 0.76 -5.48
CA MET A 106 -3.78 0.04 -4.44
C MET A 106 -3.23 0.99 -3.39
N PHE A 107 -2.86 2.23 -3.78
CA PHE A 107 -2.39 3.24 -2.84
C PHE A 107 -3.52 3.72 -1.92
N GLU A 108 -4.72 3.96 -2.46
CA GLU A 108 -5.93 4.21 -1.65
C GLU A 108 -6.17 3.06 -0.66
N ARG A 109 -6.14 1.80 -1.14
CA ARG A 109 -6.33 0.62 -0.29
C ARG A 109 -5.30 0.54 0.83
N ALA A 110 -4.03 0.83 0.56
CA ALA A 110 -2.98 0.87 1.58
C ALA A 110 -3.24 1.96 2.63
N CYS A 111 -3.64 3.15 2.20
CA CYS A 111 -3.93 4.27 3.12
C CYS A 111 -5.19 4.02 3.96
N VAL A 112 -6.23 3.40 3.39
CA VAL A 112 -7.44 2.98 4.10
C VAL A 112 -7.10 1.99 5.21
N LEU A 113 -6.27 0.98 4.94
CA LEU A 113 -5.83 0.02 5.96
C LEU A 113 -4.94 0.66 7.03
N PHE A 114 -4.06 1.58 6.65
CA PHE A 114 -3.30 2.36 7.63
C PHE A 114 -4.26 3.12 8.57
N ASN A 115 -5.25 3.82 8.01
CA ASN A 115 -6.27 4.51 8.80
C ASN A 115 -7.12 3.55 9.62
N PHE A 116 -7.34 2.32 9.16
CA PHE A 116 -8.05 1.32 9.94
C PHE A 116 -7.27 0.86 11.17
N ALA A 117 -5.95 0.66 11.03
CA ALA A 117 -5.07 0.43 12.18
C ALA A 117 -5.06 1.64 13.14
N ALA A 118 -5.03 2.86 12.58
CA ALA A 118 -5.13 4.09 13.36
C ALA A 118 -6.43 4.17 14.17
N LEU A 119 -7.59 3.83 13.57
CA LEU A 119 -8.88 3.78 14.24
C LEU A 119 -8.83 2.84 15.45
N TYR A 120 -8.34 1.61 15.28
CA TYR A 120 -8.23 0.66 16.39
C TYR A 120 -7.29 1.16 17.49
N SER A 121 -6.14 1.76 17.13
CA SER A 121 -5.22 2.32 18.12
C SER A 121 -5.85 3.48 18.92
N GLN A 122 -6.66 4.32 18.27
CA GLN A 122 -7.34 5.45 18.89
C GLN A 122 -8.54 4.99 19.74
N LEU A 123 -9.27 3.95 19.33
CA LEU A 123 -10.30 3.31 20.16
C LEU A 123 -9.70 2.71 21.44
N GLY A 124 -8.55 2.04 21.33
CA GLY A 124 -7.83 1.48 22.49
C GLY A 124 -7.38 2.56 23.47
N THR A 125 -6.87 3.69 22.99
CA THR A 125 -6.42 4.80 23.86
C THR A 125 -7.56 5.65 24.43
N ALA A 126 -8.70 5.73 23.74
CA ALA A 126 -9.88 6.47 24.21
C ALA A 126 -10.66 5.71 25.32
N ALA A 127 -10.62 4.37 25.30
CA ALA A 127 -11.31 3.56 26.29
C ALA A 127 -10.63 3.60 27.67
N GLY A 128 -11.44 3.61 28.73
CA GLY A 128 -10.95 3.53 30.12
C GLY A 128 -10.31 2.17 30.42
N ARG A 129 -9.37 2.16 31.37
CA ARG A 129 -8.70 0.94 31.88
C ARG A 129 -8.87 0.79 33.40
N SER A 130 -10.07 1.05 33.88
CA SER A 130 -10.41 1.01 35.32
C SER A 130 -10.83 -0.38 35.80
N THR A 131 -11.31 -1.25 34.92
CA THR A 131 -11.81 -2.59 35.23
C THR A 131 -11.09 -3.66 34.42
N THR A 132 -11.02 -4.88 34.92
CA THR A 132 -10.38 -6.02 34.21
C THR A 132 -11.03 -6.31 32.86
N GLU A 133 -12.34 -6.09 32.72
CA GLU A 133 -13.10 -6.23 31.47
C GLU A 133 -12.74 -5.15 30.46
N SER A 134 -12.69 -3.88 30.91
CA SER A 134 -12.31 -2.76 30.04
C SER A 134 -10.89 -2.91 29.48
N ILE A 135 -9.96 -3.45 30.29
CA ILE A 135 -8.58 -3.71 29.87
C ILE A 135 -8.51 -4.78 28.77
N LYS A 136 -9.37 -5.81 28.81
CA LYS A 136 -9.44 -6.82 27.73
C LYS A 136 -9.90 -6.22 26.41
N ILE A 137 -10.91 -5.34 26.45
CA ILE A 137 -11.43 -4.66 25.25
C ILE A 137 -10.33 -3.76 24.65
N VAL A 138 -9.64 -2.98 25.48
CA VAL A 138 -8.50 -2.16 25.04
C VAL A 138 -7.39 -3.02 24.42
N ALA A 139 -7.02 -4.14 25.07
CA ALA A 139 -6.03 -5.06 24.53
C ALA A 139 -6.47 -5.68 23.19
N ALA A 140 -7.77 -5.97 23.02
CA ALA A 140 -8.30 -6.46 21.76
C ALA A 140 -8.19 -5.42 20.63
N HIS A 141 -8.50 -4.14 20.91
CA HIS A 141 -8.31 -3.08 19.92
C HIS A 141 -6.84 -2.96 19.48
N PHE A 142 -5.88 -2.99 20.40
CA PHE A 142 -4.46 -2.96 20.02
C PHE A 142 -4.02 -4.21 19.22
N GLN A 143 -4.51 -5.41 19.58
CA GLN A 143 -4.23 -6.63 18.81
C GLN A 143 -4.82 -6.60 17.40
N ASN A 144 -6.01 -6.01 17.23
CA ASN A 144 -6.63 -5.79 15.92
C ASN A 144 -5.85 -4.76 15.11
N ALA A 145 -5.38 -3.67 15.73
CA ALA A 145 -4.50 -2.70 15.07
C ALA A 145 -3.20 -3.35 14.57
N ALA A 146 -2.57 -4.19 15.41
CA ALA A 146 -1.38 -4.96 15.03
C ALA A 146 -1.68 -5.93 13.86
N GLY A 147 -2.84 -6.59 13.88
CA GLY A 147 -3.28 -7.46 12.79
C GLY A 147 -3.48 -6.73 11.46
N VAL A 148 -4.11 -5.56 11.48
CA VAL A 148 -4.29 -4.73 10.28
C VAL A 148 -2.94 -4.28 9.72
N LEU A 149 -2.00 -3.85 10.57
CA LEU A 149 -0.64 -3.45 10.15
C LEU A 149 0.14 -4.63 9.56
N GLN A 150 0.03 -5.81 10.17
CA GLN A 150 0.64 -7.04 9.66
C GLN A 150 0.08 -7.41 8.29
N TYR A 151 -1.24 -7.34 8.11
CA TYR A 151 -1.90 -7.61 6.84
C TYR A 151 -1.49 -6.60 5.76
N LEU A 152 -1.51 -5.31 6.08
CA LEU A 152 -1.05 -4.24 5.19
C LEU A 152 0.39 -4.50 4.72
N SER A 153 1.31 -4.75 5.66
CA SER A 153 2.73 -4.97 5.37
C SER A 153 3.00 -6.20 4.50
N LYS A 154 2.29 -7.31 4.73
CA LYS A 154 2.57 -8.59 4.04
C LYS A 154 1.81 -8.76 2.73
N GLU A 155 0.57 -8.30 2.66
CA GLU A 155 -0.35 -8.62 1.56
C GLU A 155 -0.60 -7.43 0.62
N VAL A 156 -0.45 -6.19 1.10
CA VAL A 156 -0.83 -5.01 0.31
C VAL A 156 0.38 -4.22 -0.16
N ILE A 157 1.37 -3.98 0.69
CA ILE A 157 2.58 -3.22 0.33
C ILE A 157 3.39 -3.87 -0.81
N PRO A 158 3.63 -5.19 -0.87
CA PRO A 158 4.36 -5.78 -1.99
C PRO A 158 3.63 -5.59 -3.34
N ASN A 159 2.30 -5.70 -3.33
CA ASN A 159 1.46 -5.48 -4.50
C ASN A 159 1.46 -4.00 -4.92
N LEU A 160 1.40 -3.07 -3.95
CA LEU A 160 1.55 -1.64 -4.21
C LEU A 160 2.91 -1.32 -4.85
N ALA A 161 3.99 -1.87 -4.32
CA ALA A 161 5.33 -1.68 -4.87
C ALA A 161 5.43 -2.20 -6.32
N SER A 162 4.79 -3.33 -6.63
CA SER A 162 4.73 -3.84 -8.00
C SER A 162 3.90 -2.96 -8.94
N SER A 163 2.83 -2.34 -8.43
CA SER A 163 1.93 -1.47 -9.19
C SER A 163 2.57 -0.13 -9.53
N LEU A 164 3.23 0.50 -8.55
CA LEU A 164 3.89 1.80 -8.74
C LEU A 164 5.23 1.70 -9.49
N GLY A 165 5.83 0.51 -9.55
CA GLY A 165 7.17 0.31 -10.09
C GLY A 165 8.21 1.19 -9.38
N GLN A 166 9.22 1.67 -10.12
CA GLN A 166 10.24 2.59 -9.59
C GLN A 166 9.80 4.07 -9.60
N ALA A 167 8.59 4.37 -10.09
CA ALA A 167 8.22 5.71 -10.52
C ALA A 167 7.74 6.64 -9.39
N ALA A 168 7.24 6.11 -8.27
CA ALA A 168 6.64 6.91 -7.20
C ALA A 168 7.23 6.60 -5.81
N PRO A 169 7.63 7.62 -5.03
CA PRO A 169 8.12 7.42 -3.67
C PRO A 169 6.99 7.02 -2.73
N VAL A 170 7.07 5.82 -2.17
CA VAL A 170 6.16 5.37 -1.10
C VAL A 170 6.44 6.16 0.17
N PRO A 171 5.42 6.74 0.84
CA PRO A 171 5.60 7.43 2.11
C PRO A 171 6.35 6.59 3.14
N SER A 172 7.29 7.18 3.88
CA SER A 172 8.17 6.42 4.79
C SER A 172 7.40 5.64 5.88
N GLU A 173 6.21 6.10 6.25
CA GLU A 173 5.31 5.42 7.21
C GLU A 173 4.63 4.15 6.65
N LEU A 174 4.58 3.99 5.33
CA LEU A 174 4.05 2.80 4.64
C LEU A 174 5.13 1.77 4.29
N LEU A 175 6.40 2.08 4.56
CA LEU A 175 7.48 1.11 4.40
C LEU A 175 7.35 -0.03 5.40
N GLU A 176 7.70 -1.25 4.99
CA GLU A 176 7.62 -2.45 5.82
C GLU A 176 8.26 -2.28 7.22
N PRO A 177 9.47 -1.72 7.39
CA PRO A 177 10.07 -1.60 8.72
C PRO A 177 9.29 -0.62 9.62
N SER A 178 8.70 0.43 9.03
CA SER A 178 7.83 1.39 9.73
C SER A 178 6.53 0.75 10.19
N LEU A 179 5.86 0.01 9.32
CA LEU A 179 4.66 -0.76 9.65
C LEU A 179 4.95 -1.81 10.73
N LYS A 180 6.09 -2.49 10.64
CA LYS A 180 6.53 -3.48 11.63
C LYS A 180 6.80 -2.86 13.00
N SER A 181 7.40 -1.66 13.04
CA SER A 181 7.58 -0.91 14.28
C SER A 181 6.24 -0.54 14.94
N MET A 182 5.27 -0.07 14.16
CA MET A 182 3.92 0.20 14.66
C MET A 182 3.19 -1.08 15.10
N GLU A 183 3.37 -2.20 14.39
CA GLU A 183 2.81 -3.50 14.80
C GLU A 183 3.34 -3.89 16.18
N TYR A 184 4.66 -3.82 16.38
CA TYR A 184 5.28 -4.12 17.68
C TYR A 184 4.86 -3.14 18.77
N LEU A 185 4.69 -1.86 18.46
CA LEU A 185 4.16 -0.86 19.39
C LEU A 185 2.75 -1.24 19.87
N MET A 186 1.85 -1.60 18.94
CA MET A 186 0.50 -2.03 19.28
C MET A 186 0.52 -3.32 20.14
N LEU A 187 1.36 -4.30 19.80
CA LEU A 187 1.54 -5.50 20.62
C LEU A 187 2.12 -5.19 22.01
N ALA A 188 3.07 -4.26 22.12
CA ALA A 188 3.62 -3.83 23.40
C ALA A 188 2.54 -3.21 24.29
N GLN A 189 1.70 -2.33 23.73
CA GLN A 189 0.58 -1.70 24.44
C GLN A 189 -0.50 -2.71 24.83
N ALA A 190 -0.76 -3.73 23.99
CA ALA A 190 -1.67 -4.83 24.32
C ALA A 190 -1.12 -5.71 25.45
N GLN A 191 0.16 -6.07 25.41
CA GLN A 191 0.82 -6.84 26.45
C GLN A 191 0.89 -6.06 27.77
N GLU A 192 1.11 -4.73 27.71
CA GLU A 192 1.01 -3.82 28.86
C GLU A 192 -0.37 -3.89 29.51
N CYS A 193 -1.44 -3.97 28.70
CA CYS A 193 -2.80 -4.14 29.22
C CYS A 193 -2.96 -5.48 29.97
N TYR A 194 -2.47 -6.60 29.42
CA TYR A 194 -2.51 -7.89 30.12
C TYR A 194 -1.66 -7.92 31.39
N TRP A 195 -0.50 -7.25 31.39
CA TRP A 195 0.29 -7.07 32.59
C TRP A 195 -0.46 -6.26 33.65
N GLN A 196 -1.08 -5.14 33.26
CA GLN A 196 -1.90 -4.29 34.15
C GLN A 196 -3.04 -5.11 34.77
N LYS A 197 -3.80 -5.83 33.94
CA LYS A 197 -4.86 -6.74 34.39
C LYS A 197 -4.33 -7.75 35.41
N ALA A 198 -3.25 -8.45 35.09
CA ALA A 198 -2.66 -9.44 35.99
C ALA A 198 -2.20 -8.81 37.32
N SER A 199 -1.68 -7.58 37.29
CA SER A 199 -1.26 -6.87 38.52
C SER A 199 -2.41 -6.40 39.41
N MET A 200 -3.63 -6.31 38.88
CA MET A 200 -4.84 -5.97 39.64
C MET A 200 -5.48 -7.21 40.28
N GLU A 201 -5.11 -8.40 39.83
CA GLU A 201 -5.67 -9.67 40.31
C GLU A 201 -4.74 -10.30 41.36
N GLU A 202 -5.27 -10.64 42.53
CA GLU A 202 -4.48 -11.19 43.65
C GLU A 202 -3.85 -12.56 43.36
N ASN A 203 -4.38 -13.29 42.36
CA ASN A 203 -3.96 -14.65 42.03
C ASN A 203 -2.59 -14.70 41.31
N TYR A 204 -2.10 -13.60 40.76
CA TYR A 204 -0.84 -13.58 40.00
C TYR A 204 0.37 -13.34 40.91
N LYS A 205 1.25 -14.35 40.97
CA LYS A 205 2.52 -14.25 41.68
C LYS A 205 3.47 -13.27 40.99
N ASP A 206 4.33 -12.61 41.78
CA ASP A 206 5.34 -11.66 41.30
C ASP A 206 6.25 -12.24 40.20
N GLY A 207 6.63 -13.52 40.28
CA GLY A 207 7.39 -14.19 39.22
C GLY A 207 6.65 -14.25 37.87
N THR A 208 5.33 -14.42 37.86
CA THR A 208 4.54 -14.38 36.61
C THR A 208 4.44 -12.95 36.08
N LEU A 209 4.23 -11.97 36.96
CA LEU A 209 4.21 -10.55 36.59
C LEU A 209 5.54 -10.09 36.00
N ALA A 210 6.67 -10.62 36.48
CA ALA A 210 7.99 -10.36 35.93
C ALA A 210 8.12 -10.84 34.48
N LYS A 211 7.67 -12.07 34.19
CA LYS A 211 7.70 -12.64 32.84
C LYS A 211 6.81 -11.90 31.86
N LEU A 212 5.63 -11.44 32.31
CA LEU A 212 4.72 -10.62 31.51
C LEU A 212 5.33 -9.24 31.22
N ALA A 213 5.92 -8.57 32.21
CA ALA A 213 6.60 -7.28 32.03
C ALA A 213 7.80 -7.40 31.09
N LYS A 214 8.57 -8.48 31.19
CA LYS A 214 9.69 -8.74 30.30
C LYS A 214 9.26 -8.80 28.84
N GLN A 215 8.13 -9.45 28.54
CA GLN A 215 7.59 -9.49 27.18
C GLN A 215 7.19 -8.09 26.67
N VAL A 216 6.67 -7.22 27.53
CA VAL A 216 6.37 -5.82 27.16
C VAL A 216 7.65 -5.10 26.72
N ALA A 217 8.73 -5.23 27.48
CA ALA A 217 10.02 -4.62 27.16
C ALA A 217 10.58 -5.13 25.82
N VAL A 218 10.48 -6.45 25.56
CA VAL A 218 10.89 -7.07 24.29
C VAL A 218 10.13 -6.49 23.10
N TYR A 219 8.80 -6.29 23.21
CA TYR A 219 8.05 -5.68 22.12
C TYR A 219 8.43 -4.23 21.85
N TYR A 220 8.66 -3.42 22.89
CA TYR A 220 9.16 -2.05 22.71
C TYR A 220 10.56 -2.02 22.09
N GLU A 221 11.45 -2.95 22.46
CA GLU A 221 12.77 -3.09 21.86
C GLU A 221 12.71 -3.48 20.38
N ASN A 222 11.84 -4.42 20.03
CA ASN A 222 11.59 -4.80 18.64
C ASN A 222 11.02 -3.63 17.82
N ALA A 223 10.13 -2.82 18.41
CA ALA A 223 9.59 -1.61 17.77
C ALA A 223 10.70 -0.58 17.45
N ILE A 224 11.62 -0.34 18.37
CA ILE A 224 12.77 0.57 18.17
C ILE A 224 13.71 0.02 17.09
N SER A 225 14.02 -1.27 17.17
CA SER A 225 14.98 -1.92 16.26
C SER A 225 14.49 -1.96 14.82
N ALA A 226 13.18 -2.14 14.62
CA ALA A 226 12.57 -2.22 13.29
C ALA A 226 12.76 -0.93 12.45
N VAL A 227 12.83 0.25 13.08
CA VAL A 227 12.97 1.54 12.36
C VAL A 227 14.37 2.15 12.44
N ALA A 228 15.33 1.44 13.05
CA ALA A 228 16.68 1.96 13.26
C ALA A 228 17.41 2.31 11.94
N THR A 229 17.07 1.65 10.84
CA THR A 229 17.71 1.81 9.52
C THR A 229 16.90 2.66 8.54
N VAL A 230 15.70 3.12 8.92
CA VAL A 230 14.81 3.88 8.04
C VAL A 230 15.20 5.36 8.03
N SER A 231 15.51 5.90 6.85
CA SER A 231 15.81 7.31 6.64
C SER A 231 14.98 7.88 5.49
N PRO A 232 14.25 9.00 5.70
CA PRO A 232 14.08 9.72 6.96
C PRO A 232 13.24 8.92 7.98
N PRO A 233 13.39 9.17 9.30
CA PRO A 233 12.63 8.47 10.33
C PRO A 233 11.11 8.56 10.09
N PRO A 234 10.36 7.45 10.26
CA PRO A 234 8.93 7.43 9.97
C PRO A 234 8.10 8.14 11.04
N PHE A 235 8.62 8.34 12.25
CA PHE A 235 7.89 8.95 13.37
C PHE A 235 8.67 10.12 13.99
N PRO A 236 8.00 11.03 14.70
CA PRO A 236 8.66 12.08 15.46
C PRO A 236 9.59 11.51 16.54
N GLN A 237 10.63 12.27 16.91
CA GLN A 237 11.61 11.83 17.92
C GLN A 237 10.97 11.54 19.28
N GLU A 238 9.86 12.19 19.60
CA GLU A 238 9.08 11.98 20.82
C GLU A 238 8.54 10.55 20.93
N TRP A 239 8.17 9.92 19.80
CA TRP A 239 7.76 8.53 19.78
C TRP A 239 8.94 7.62 20.11
N THR A 240 10.09 7.83 19.48
CA THR A 240 11.32 7.07 19.78
C THR A 240 11.70 7.19 21.26
N ASN A 241 11.60 8.39 21.84
CA ASN A 241 11.86 8.63 23.25
C ASN A 241 10.84 7.92 24.17
N HIS A 242 9.55 7.91 23.78
CA HIS A 242 8.50 7.20 24.51
C HIS A 242 8.73 5.67 24.48
N LEU A 243 9.04 5.10 23.31
CA LEU A 243 9.35 3.68 23.17
C LEU A 243 10.56 3.29 24.03
N ALA A 244 11.63 4.09 24.00
CA ALA A 244 12.83 3.85 24.79
C ALA A 244 12.54 3.92 26.30
N LEU A 245 11.77 4.92 26.75
CA LEU A 245 11.37 5.04 28.17
C LEU A 245 10.55 3.82 28.60
N LYS A 246 9.54 3.43 27.82
CA LYS A 246 8.68 2.29 28.13
C LYS A 246 9.45 0.97 28.12
N LYS A 247 10.39 0.78 27.18
CA LYS A 247 11.28 -0.39 27.15
C LYS A 247 12.05 -0.54 28.46
N HIS A 248 12.78 0.50 28.85
CA HIS A 248 13.57 0.52 30.08
C HIS A 248 12.71 0.44 31.34
N HIS A 249 11.55 1.10 31.35
CA HIS A 249 10.60 1.01 32.45
C HIS A 249 10.12 -0.42 32.68
N PHE A 250 9.66 -1.11 31.63
CA PHE A 250 9.16 -2.49 31.76
C PHE A 250 10.27 -3.50 32.02
N GLU A 251 11.50 -3.25 31.55
CA GLU A 251 12.67 -4.04 31.96
C GLU A 251 12.91 -3.90 33.47
N GLY A 252 12.89 -2.66 33.99
CA GLY A 252 13.00 -2.39 35.41
C GLY A 252 11.86 -3.00 36.23
N VAL A 253 10.62 -2.95 35.73
CA VAL A 253 9.46 -3.62 36.35
C VAL A 253 9.65 -5.13 36.38
N ALA A 254 10.18 -5.74 35.32
CA ALA A 254 10.44 -7.18 35.29
C ALA A 254 11.46 -7.57 36.37
N GLN A 255 12.58 -6.85 36.47
CA GLN A 255 13.60 -7.10 37.49
C GLN A 255 13.07 -6.86 38.91
N TYR A 256 12.31 -5.78 39.12
CA TYR A 256 11.68 -5.50 40.42
C TYR A 256 10.71 -6.60 40.86
N ARG A 257 9.82 -7.05 39.96
CA ARG A 257 8.89 -8.15 40.26
C ARG A 257 9.63 -9.47 40.51
N GLN A 258 10.67 -9.77 39.74
CA GLN A 258 11.51 -10.94 40.00
C GLN A 258 12.21 -10.86 41.37
N SER A 259 12.72 -9.69 41.75
CA SER A 259 13.35 -9.47 43.07
C SER A 259 12.42 -9.80 44.23
N ARG A 260 11.11 -9.50 44.11
CA ARG A 260 10.09 -9.85 45.10
C ARG A 260 9.85 -11.36 45.17
N SER A 261 9.92 -12.05 44.05
CA SER A 261 9.87 -13.52 44.03
C SER A 261 11.11 -14.14 44.68
N ASP A 262 12.28 -13.53 44.50
CA ASP A 262 13.55 -13.98 45.09
C ASP A 262 13.57 -13.72 46.61
N LEU A 263 13.01 -12.59 47.05
CA LEU A 263 12.75 -12.28 48.47
C LEU A 263 11.90 -13.36 49.15
N LEU A 264 10.78 -13.74 48.52
CA LEU A 264 9.92 -14.82 49.01
C LEU A 264 10.61 -16.19 49.03
N SER A 265 11.67 -16.36 48.24
CA SER A 265 12.49 -17.57 48.18
C SER A 265 13.74 -17.49 49.07
N HIS A 266 13.84 -16.46 49.93
CA HIS A 266 14.96 -16.20 50.83
C HIS A 266 16.32 -16.03 50.14
N LYS A 267 16.34 -15.56 48.88
CA LYS A 267 17.54 -15.27 48.09
C LYS A 267 17.88 -13.78 48.14
N TYR A 268 18.16 -13.25 49.32
CA TYR A 268 18.36 -11.82 49.59
C TYR A 268 19.53 -11.21 48.82
N GLY A 269 20.61 -11.96 48.58
CA GLY A 269 21.72 -11.49 47.74
C GLY A 269 21.30 -11.29 46.28
N VAL A 270 20.52 -12.24 45.74
CA VAL A 270 19.98 -12.19 44.36
C VAL A 270 18.98 -11.04 44.23
N GLU A 271 18.11 -10.85 45.22
CA GLU A 271 17.16 -9.72 45.29
C GLU A 271 17.89 -8.38 45.13
N LEU A 272 18.99 -8.17 45.87
CA LEU A 272 19.80 -6.95 45.75
C LEU A 272 20.38 -6.74 44.35
N GLY A 273 20.91 -7.80 43.74
CA GLY A 273 21.41 -7.75 42.36
C GLY A 273 20.31 -7.34 41.37
N ARG A 274 19.10 -7.89 41.51
CA ARG A 274 17.93 -7.56 40.69
C ARG A 274 17.45 -6.12 40.89
N LEU A 275 17.38 -5.65 42.13
CA LEU A 275 16.97 -4.28 42.44
C LEU A 275 17.97 -3.27 41.87
N LYS A 276 19.28 -3.57 41.93
CA LYS A 276 20.32 -2.74 41.31
C LYS A 276 20.17 -2.66 39.78
N LEU A 277 19.90 -3.78 39.13
CA LEU A 277 19.56 -3.82 37.70
C LEU A 277 18.34 -2.96 37.39
N ALA A 278 17.27 -3.08 38.19
CA ALA A 278 16.06 -2.28 38.02
C ALA A 278 16.33 -0.77 38.13
N GLN A 279 17.16 -0.33 39.09
CA GLN A 279 17.58 1.07 39.22
C GLN A 279 18.33 1.56 37.98
N ASN A 280 19.27 0.74 37.47
CA ASN A 280 20.07 1.10 36.31
C ASN A 280 19.20 1.26 35.05
N GLU A 281 18.30 0.31 34.79
CA GLU A 281 17.37 0.37 33.66
C GLU A 281 16.48 1.61 33.72
N VAL A 282 15.84 1.87 34.86
CA VAL A 282 14.94 3.03 35.02
C VAL A 282 15.70 4.35 34.88
N LYS A 283 16.94 4.43 35.39
CA LYS A 283 17.81 5.60 35.21
C LYS A 283 18.13 5.86 33.74
N GLN A 284 18.54 4.83 32.99
CA GLN A 284 18.80 4.94 31.55
C GLN A 284 17.57 5.40 30.77
N GLY A 285 16.39 4.87 31.11
CA GLY A 285 15.13 5.29 30.51
C GLY A 285 14.83 6.78 30.74
N LEU A 286 15.01 7.27 31.97
CA LEU A 286 14.77 8.67 32.33
C LEU A 286 15.77 9.63 31.67
N GLU A 287 17.04 9.24 31.53
CA GLU A 287 18.06 10.04 30.83
C GLU A 287 17.74 10.19 29.33
N ARG A 288 17.36 9.09 28.68
CA ARG A 288 17.01 9.05 27.25
C ARG A 288 15.69 9.74 26.90
N SER A 289 14.81 9.97 27.88
CA SER A 289 13.44 10.47 27.67
C SER A 289 13.22 11.93 28.12
N SER A 290 14.30 12.65 28.40
CA SER A 290 14.27 14.03 28.94
C SER A 290 13.51 15.06 28.10
N ARG A 291 13.11 14.74 26.86
CA ARG A 291 12.37 15.65 25.96
C ARG A 291 11.21 14.95 25.25
N GLY A 292 10.03 15.57 25.26
CA GLY A 292 8.90 15.24 24.39
C GLY A 292 7.98 14.10 24.84
N VAL A 293 8.31 13.37 25.90
CA VAL A 293 7.42 12.34 26.47
C VAL A 293 6.36 12.98 27.37
N ALA A 294 5.15 12.43 27.36
CA ALA A 294 4.05 12.92 28.21
C ALA A 294 4.41 12.87 29.71
N LYS A 295 4.18 13.99 30.40
CA LYS A 295 4.52 14.15 31.84
C LYS A 295 3.99 13.02 32.72
N ALA A 296 2.76 12.58 32.48
CA ALA A 296 2.16 11.47 33.23
C ALA A 296 3.02 10.19 33.19
N VAL A 297 3.57 9.84 32.02
CA VAL A 297 4.45 8.66 31.88
C VAL A 297 5.75 8.87 32.63
N THR A 298 6.35 10.06 32.50
CA THR A 298 7.61 10.38 33.18
C THR A 298 7.45 10.41 34.71
N ASP A 299 6.33 10.93 35.21
CA ASP A 299 6.03 11.03 36.64
C ASP A 299 5.75 9.65 37.24
N ASP A 300 5.03 8.77 36.52
CA ASP A 300 4.84 7.37 36.89
C ASP A 300 6.20 6.64 37.02
N VAL A 301 7.08 6.79 36.04
CA VAL A 301 8.42 6.16 36.06
C VAL A 301 9.28 6.72 37.20
N LYS A 302 9.22 8.03 37.48
CA LYS A 302 9.91 8.63 38.64
C LYS A 302 9.36 8.13 39.97
N SER A 303 8.04 7.93 40.08
CA SER A 303 7.42 7.36 41.29
C SER A 303 7.89 5.92 41.51
N PHE A 304 7.98 5.14 40.44
CA PHE A 304 8.50 3.78 40.46
C PHE A 304 9.99 3.75 40.82
N ALA A 305 10.81 4.67 40.29
CA ALA A 305 12.22 4.79 40.66
C ALA A 305 12.41 4.97 42.18
N LYS A 306 11.64 5.89 42.79
CA LYS A 306 11.66 6.09 44.26
C LYS A 306 11.24 4.85 45.04
N ALA A 307 10.26 4.10 44.53
CA ALA A 307 9.84 2.85 45.14
C ALA A 307 10.95 1.78 45.08
N ILE A 308 11.67 1.67 43.96
CA ILE A 308 12.84 0.78 43.85
C ILE A 308 13.92 1.19 44.85
N ASP A 309 14.28 2.48 44.92
CA ASP A 309 15.30 2.98 45.86
C ASP A 309 14.97 2.64 47.31
N THR A 310 13.72 2.84 47.71
CA THR A 310 13.25 2.49 49.06
C THR A 310 13.39 1.00 49.34
N ASN A 311 13.00 0.15 48.37
CA ASN A 311 13.09 -1.31 48.52
C ASN A 311 14.55 -1.80 48.53
N PHE A 312 15.43 -1.16 47.76
CA PHE A 312 16.86 -1.43 47.72
C PHE A 312 17.52 -1.07 49.05
N SER A 313 17.29 0.13 49.59
CA SER A 313 17.84 0.54 50.88
C SER A 313 17.40 -0.38 52.02
N ARG A 314 16.14 -0.83 52.01
CA ARG A 314 15.65 -1.83 52.97
C ARG A 314 16.38 -3.17 52.79
N ALA A 315 16.38 -3.74 51.58
CA ALA A 315 17.02 -5.04 51.32
C ALA A 315 18.52 -5.02 51.64
N GLN A 316 19.18 -3.89 51.38
CA GLN A 316 20.61 -3.72 51.62
C GLN A 316 20.88 -3.73 53.12
N LYS A 317 20.12 -2.94 53.88
CA LYS A 317 20.22 -2.91 55.34
C LYS A 317 19.97 -4.28 55.96
N ASP A 318 18.94 -5.00 55.51
CA ASP A 318 18.62 -6.33 56.04
C ASP A 318 19.71 -7.36 55.70
N ASN A 319 20.25 -7.31 54.48
CA ASN A 319 21.35 -8.22 54.09
C ASN A 319 22.65 -7.89 54.82
N ASP A 320 22.96 -6.61 55.03
CA ASP A 320 24.20 -6.17 55.70
C ASP A 320 24.17 -6.42 57.21
N LEU A 321 22.99 -6.48 57.84
CA LEU A 321 22.84 -6.66 59.29
C LEU A 321 22.41 -8.06 59.72
N ILE A 322 21.65 -8.78 58.87
CA ILE A 322 20.98 -10.03 59.24
C ILE A 322 21.51 -11.19 58.39
N TYR A 323 21.37 -11.12 57.07
CA TYR A 323 21.49 -12.32 56.23
C TYR A 323 22.90 -12.59 55.69
N HIS A 324 23.67 -11.55 55.42
CA HIS A 324 25.04 -11.59 54.89
C HIS A 324 25.20 -12.48 53.65
N GLN A 325 24.19 -12.53 52.78
CA GLN A 325 24.28 -13.29 51.52
C GLN A 325 25.13 -12.51 50.51
N ASN A 326 25.94 -13.23 49.73
CA ASN A 326 26.72 -12.64 48.66
C ASN A 326 25.80 -12.08 47.55
N VAL A 327 26.07 -10.85 47.12
CA VAL A 327 25.34 -10.22 46.02
C VAL A 327 25.97 -10.65 44.69
N PRO A 328 25.28 -11.46 43.86
CA PRO A 328 25.84 -11.93 42.61
C PRO A 328 26.01 -10.77 41.61
N PRO A 329 27.04 -10.83 40.74
CA PRO A 329 27.16 -9.90 39.62
C PRO A 329 26.04 -10.09 38.60
N GLU A 330 25.78 -9.06 37.79
CA GLU A 330 24.69 -9.04 36.81
C GLU A 330 24.75 -10.20 35.79
N SER A 331 25.96 -10.62 35.42
CA SER A 331 26.20 -11.70 34.45
C SER A 331 25.83 -13.09 34.95
N THR A 332 25.73 -13.30 36.26
CA THR A 332 25.38 -14.60 36.85
C THR A 332 23.90 -14.69 37.26
N LEU A 333 23.13 -13.61 37.07
CA LEU A 333 21.69 -13.60 37.32
C LEU A 333 20.95 -14.29 36.17
N GLU A 334 20.09 -15.25 36.51
CA GLU A 334 19.26 -15.97 35.53
C GLU A 334 18.42 -15.01 34.66
N PRO A 335 18.39 -15.15 33.32
CA PRO A 335 17.52 -14.32 32.50
C PRO A 335 16.04 -14.55 32.82
N ILE A 336 15.25 -13.47 32.87
CA ILE A 336 13.79 -13.57 33.04
C ILE A 336 13.19 -14.05 31.72
N ALA A 337 12.54 -15.22 31.72
CA ALA A 337 11.85 -15.73 30.54
C ALA A 337 10.63 -14.86 30.20
N ALA A 338 10.52 -14.39 28.96
CA ALA A 338 9.39 -13.60 28.52
C ALA A 338 8.16 -14.51 28.27
N VAL A 339 6.97 -14.06 28.66
CA VAL A 339 5.69 -14.78 28.41
C VAL A 339 4.76 -13.90 27.60
N ASN A 340 4.39 -14.38 26.42
CA ASN A 340 3.50 -13.68 25.51
C ASN A 340 2.03 -14.04 25.75
N MET A 341 1.17 -13.02 25.80
CA MET A 341 -0.29 -13.13 25.95
C MET A 341 -1.04 -12.56 24.74
N VAL A 342 -0.34 -11.97 23.77
CA VAL A 342 -0.94 -11.20 22.68
C VAL A 342 -0.45 -11.66 21.32
N ASN A 343 -1.29 -11.53 20.30
CA ASN A 343 -0.92 -11.79 18.92
C ASN A 343 -1.54 -10.75 17.98
N SER A 344 -0.98 -10.60 16.78
CA SER A 344 -1.58 -9.79 15.71
C SER A 344 -2.84 -10.50 15.21
N VAL A 345 -4.02 -9.93 15.49
CA VAL A 345 -5.31 -10.54 15.15
C VAL A 345 -5.79 -10.01 13.79
N ILE A 346 -5.68 -10.84 12.76
CA ILE A 346 -6.16 -10.50 11.42
C ILE A 346 -7.63 -10.95 11.29
N ASP A 347 -8.53 -9.99 11.11
CA ASP A 347 -9.94 -10.29 10.82
C ASP A 347 -10.07 -10.95 9.43
N ASN A 348 -10.83 -12.05 9.34
CA ASN A 348 -11.09 -12.74 8.08
C ASN A 348 -11.82 -11.83 7.08
N LYS A 349 -12.61 -10.85 7.53
CA LYS A 349 -13.25 -9.83 6.68
C LYS A 349 -12.25 -8.98 5.89
N LEU A 350 -10.98 -8.90 6.31
CA LEU A 350 -9.93 -8.22 5.55
C LEU A 350 -9.48 -9.01 4.31
N LYS A 351 -9.57 -10.34 4.37
CA LYS A 351 -9.15 -11.27 3.33
C LYS A 351 -10.27 -11.59 2.36
N ASP A 352 -11.46 -11.82 2.89
CA ASP A 352 -12.63 -12.21 2.11
C ASP A 352 -13.66 -11.08 2.06
N PRO A 353 -13.81 -10.39 0.91
CA PRO A 353 -14.76 -9.29 0.77
C PRO A 353 -16.22 -9.74 0.91
N SER A 354 -16.53 -11.03 0.66
CA SER A 354 -17.90 -11.54 0.79
C SER A 354 -18.41 -11.50 2.23
N LEU A 355 -17.54 -11.66 3.22
CA LEU A 355 -17.88 -11.60 4.64
C LEU A 355 -18.22 -10.18 5.12
N ALA A 356 -17.74 -9.15 4.42
CA ALA A 356 -18.01 -7.74 4.74
C ALA A 356 -19.25 -7.21 3.99
N ILE A 357 -19.44 -7.62 2.74
CA ILE A 357 -20.52 -7.16 1.86
C ILE A 357 -21.78 -8.01 2.02
N GLY A 358 -21.64 -9.28 2.40
CA GLY A 358 -22.73 -10.25 2.49
C GLY A 358 -23.01 -10.92 1.15
N ASN A 359 -23.64 -10.22 0.20
CA ASN A 359 -23.88 -10.74 -1.14
C ASN A 359 -22.99 -10.03 -2.18
N THR A 360 -22.10 -10.78 -2.83
CA THR A 360 -21.21 -10.28 -3.91
C THR A 360 -21.97 -9.79 -5.14
N ASP A 361 -23.23 -10.16 -5.34
CA ASP A 361 -24.06 -9.60 -6.42
C ASP A 361 -24.38 -8.11 -6.22
N SER A 362 -24.23 -7.60 -4.99
CA SER A 362 -24.34 -6.17 -4.68
C SER A 362 -23.01 -5.41 -4.85
N ALA A 363 -21.97 -6.08 -5.34
CA ALA A 363 -20.69 -5.45 -5.59
C ALA A 363 -20.80 -4.38 -6.69
N LEU A 364 -20.07 -3.28 -6.48
CA LEU A 364 -19.94 -2.23 -7.47
C LEU A 364 -19.37 -2.79 -8.79
N PHE A 365 -19.92 -2.32 -9.90
CA PHE A 365 -19.50 -2.70 -11.25
C PHE A 365 -19.58 -4.21 -11.52
N ALA A 366 -20.55 -4.91 -10.92
CA ALA A 366 -20.77 -6.34 -11.16
C ALA A 366 -20.94 -6.66 -12.66
N GLY A 367 -21.63 -5.80 -13.39
CA GLY A 367 -21.85 -5.92 -14.84
C GLY A 367 -20.63 -5.67 -15.72
N LEU A 368 -19.52 -5.18 -15.16
CA LEU A 368 -18.28 -4.95 -15.90
C LEU A 368 -17.49 -6.25 -16.03
N VAL A 369 -16.96 -6.56 -17.21
CA VAL A 369 -16.01 -7.66 -17.39
C VAL A 369 -14.71 -7.34 -16.64
N SER A 370 -14.13 -8.34 -15.96
CA SER A 370 -12.89 -8.14 -15.21
C SER A 370 -11.73 -7.72 -16.11
N HIS A 371 -10.86 -6.85 -15.60
CA HIS A 371 -9.69 -6.38 -16.33
C HIS A 371 -8.81 -7.53 -16.83
N GLY A 372 -8.58 -8.54 -15.98
CA GLY A 372 -7.77 -9.71 -16.35
C GLY A 372 -8.36 -10.53 -17.51
N VAL A 373 -9.69 -10.67 -17.57
CA VAL A 373 -10.34 -11.38 -18.69
C VAL A 373 -10.23 -10.55 -19.97
N ARG A 374 -10.42 -9.23 -19.89
CA ARG A 374 -10.23 -8.35 -21.06
C ARG A 374 -8.81 -8.45 -21.62
N MET A 375 -7.80 -8.28 -20.77
CA MET A 375 -6.40 -8.41 -21.18
C MET A 375 -6.12 -9.77 -21.83
N ALA A 376 -6.70 -10.85 -21.30
CA ALA A 376 -6.57 -12.18 -21.92
C ALA A 376 -7.23 -12.26 -23.31
N ILE A 377 -8.40 -11.62 -23.51
CA ILE A 377 -9.06 -11.53 -24.80
C ILE A 377 -8.22 -10.73 -25.79
N GLU A 378 -7.70 -9.56 -25.39
CA GLU A 378 -6.85 -8.73 -26.25
C GLU A 378 -5.58 -9.47 -26.68
N VAL A 379 -4.90 -10.14 -25.74
CA VAL A 379 -3.72 -10.98 -26.04
C VAL A 379 -4.09 -12.13 -26.97
N TYR A 380 -5.27 -12.74 -26.82
CA TYR A 380 -5.72 -13.80 -27.72
C TYR A 380 -5.97 -13.26 -29.13
N VAL A 381 -6.64 -12.12 -29.27
CA VAL A 381 -6.91 -11.47 -30.56
C VAL A 381 -5.59 -11.12 -31.26
N ASP A 382 -4.64 -10.50 -30.56
CA ASP A 382 -3.33 -10.16 -31.11
C ASP A 382 -2.56 -11.41 -31.57
N ARG A 383 -2.54 -12.48 -30.75
CA ARG A 383 -1.90 -13.75 -31.13
C ARG A 383 -2.56 -14.41 -32.34
N ARG A 384 -3.89 -14.37 -32.42
CA ARG A 384 -4.64 -14.91 -33.56
C ARG A 384 -4.29 -14.13 -34.83
N ASP A 385 -4.28 -12.81 -34.77
CA ASP A 385 -4.05 -11.96 -35.92
C ASP A 385 -2.58 -12.08 -36.40
N ASN A 386 -1.63 -12.17 -35.48
CA ASN A 386 -0.24 -12.48 -35.80
C ASN A 386 -0.09 -13.86 -36.43
N TRP A 387 -0.77 -14.88 -35.90
CA TRP A 387 -0.75 -16.23 -36.48
C TRP A 387 -1.33 -16.26 -37.91
N ILE A 388 -2.46 -15.58 -38.15
CA ILE A 388 -3.05 -15.48 -39.49
C ILE A 388 -2.06 -14.79 -40.45
N LYS A 389 -1.44 -13.70 -40.01
CA LYS A 389 -0.50 -12.93 -40.83
C LYS A 389 0.77 -13.72 -41.17
N GLU A 390 1.32 -14.45 -40.21
CA GLU A 390 2.56 -15.21 -40.42
C GLU A 390 2.31 -16.54 -41.16
N GLU A 391 1.38 -17.36 -40.67
CA GLU A 391 1.19 -18.72 -41.16
C GLU A 391 0.28 -18.80 -42.39
N VAL A 392 -0.74 -17.94 -42.49
CA VAL A 392 -1.68 -17.98 -43.62
C VAL A 392 -1.23 -17.02 -44.72
N GLU A 393 -1.13 -15.73 -44.41
CA GLU A 393 -0.77 -14.74 -45.43
C GLU A 393 0.70 -14.86 -45.86
N GLY A 394 1.60 -15.09 -44.90
CA GLY A 394 3.03 -15.28 -45.18
C GLY A 394 3.27 -16.50 -46.06
N ALA A 395 2.66 -17.64 -45.74
CA ALA A 395 2.77 -18.85 -46.55
C ALA A 395 2.16 -18.67 -47.95
N SER A 396 0.99 -18.04 -48.06
CA SER A 396 0.37 -17.76 -49.37
C SER A 396 1.29 -16.89 -50.24
N LYS A 397 1.83 -15.80 -49.69
CA LYS A 397 2.77 -14.92 -50.41
C LYS A 397 4.03 -15.65 -50.84
N LEU A 398 4.57 -16.55 -50.01
CA LEU A 398 5.74 -17.35 -50.35
C LEU A 398 5.42 -18.33 -51.49
N MET A 399 4.29 -19.04 -51.41
CA MET A 399 3.85 -19.97 -52.45
C MET A 399 3.58 -19.25 -53.78
N ASP A 400 2.91 -18.10 -53.75
CA ASP A 400 2.66 -17.26 -54.92
C ASP A 400 3.97 -16.77 -55.56
N ALA A 401 4.94 -16.37 -54.73
CA ALA A 401 6.26 -15.97 -55.19
C ALA A 401 7.03 -17.14 -55.82
N ASP A 402 6.96 -18.33 -55.23
CA ASP A 402 7.60 -19.53 -55.77
C ASP A 402 6.97 -19.99 -57.09
N ILE A 403 5.63 -19.98 -57.19
CA ILE A 403 4.90 -20.27 -58.42
C ILE A 403 5.28 -19.24 -59.50
N THR A 404 5.27 -17.95 -59.16
CA THR A 404 5.65 -16.89 -60.10
C THR A 404 7.09 -17.07 -60.58
N ARG A 405 8.02 -17.39 -59.68
CA ARG A 405 9.42 -17.67 -60.01
C ARG A 405 9.57 -18.89 -60.90
N LEU A 406 8.80 -19.94 -60.65
CA LEU A 406 8.82 -21.17 -61.45
C LEU A 406 8.25 -20.93 -62.86
N LEU A 407 7.12 -20.22 -62.95
CA LEU A 407 6.52 -19.82 -64.24
C LEU A 407 7.48 -18.94 -65.06
N GLN A 408 8.15 -17.98 -64.41
CA GLN A 408 9.19 -17.16 -65.04
C GLN A 408 10.37 -18.00 -65.54
N LYS A 409 10.88 -18.93 -64.73
CA LYS A 409 11.99 -19.83 -65.14
C LYS A 409 11.64 -20.69 -66.36
N LEU A 410 10.37 -21.07 -66.50
CA LEU A 410 9.88 -21.87 -67.61
C LEU A 410 9.39 -21.01 -68.81
N ASN A 411 9.52 -19.67 -68.72
CA ASN A 411 8.98 -18.69 -69.66
C ASN A 411 7.47 -18.90 -69.95
N LEU A 412 6.73 -19.44 -69.00
CA LEU A 412 5.29 -19.69 -69.11
C LEU A 412 4.50 -18.46 -68.65
N PRO A 413 3.37 -18.13 -69.31
CA PRO A 413 2.77 -18.83 -70.44
C PRO A 413 3.37 -18.49 -71.83
N GLY A 414 4.32 -17.55 -71.91
CA GLY A 414 4.85 -17.03 -73.17
C GLY A 414 5.42 -18.08 -74.13
N SER A 415 6.01 -19.15 -73.61
CA SER A 415 6.55 -20.27 -74.41
C SER A 415 5.45 -21.13 -75.05
N LEU A 416 4.27 -21.26 -74.43
CA LEU A 416 3.11 -21.93 -75.04
C LEU A 416 2.42 -21.00 -76.05
N ASP A 417 2.26 -19.72 -75.72
CA ASP A 417 1.65 -18.73 -76.61
C ASP A 417 2.46 -18.52 -77.90
N ALA A 418 3.80 -18.59 -77.84
CA ALA A 418 4.69 -18.47 -79.00
C ALA A 418 4.61 -19.67 -79.96
N LEU A 419 4.18 -20.84 -79.47
CA LEU A 419 3.99 -22.04 -80.29
C LEU A 419 2.68 -21.95 -81.10
N ASP A 420 1.63 -21.33 -80.55
CA ASP A 420 0.31 -21.20 -81.21
C ASP A 420 0.26 -20.07 -82.26
N LYS A 421 1.14 -19.06 -82.18
CA LYS A 421 1.22 -17.95 -83.16
C LYS A 421 2.68 -17.51 -83.42
N PRO A 422 3.32 -17.92 -84.54
CA PRO A 422 4.75 -17.69 -84.77
C PRO A 422 5.15 -16.25 -85.13
N ALA A 423 4.22 -15.31 -85.26
CA ALA A 423 4.53 -13.91 -85.54
C ALA A 423 3.60 -12.95 -84.79
N GLY A 424 4.09 -12.39 -83.67
CA GLY A 424 3.42 -11.37 -82.86
C GLY A 424 3.89 -11.40 -81.40
N LEU A 425 3.70 -10.30 -80.65
CA LEU A 425 3.89 -10.34 -79.19
C LEU A 425 2.87 -11.30 -78.57
N PRO A 426 3.27 -12.12 -77.56
CA PRO A 426 2.36 -13.00 -76.84
C PRO A 426 1.12 -12.24 -76.32
N PRO A 427 -0.11 -12.78 -76.51
CA PRO A 427 -1.35 -12.14 -76.06
C PRO A 427 -1.38 -11.95 -74.54
N SER A 428 -0.68 -12.77 -73.77
CA SER A 428 -0.50 -12.61 -72.33
C SER A 428 0.29 -11.34 -71.95
N LEU A 429 1.32 -10.99 -72.73
CA LEU A 429 2.07 -9.73 -72.55
C LEU A 429 1.26 -8.52 -73.02
N LEU A 430 0.54 -8.65 -74.13
CA LEU A 430 -0.37 -7.61 -74.60
C LEU A 430 -1.46 -7.33 -73.55
N ARG A 431 -2.11 -8.37 -73.01
CA ARG A 431 -3.12 -8.22 -71.95
C ARG A 431 -2.56 -7.54 -70.70
N ARG A 432 -1.38 -7.94 -70.22
CA ARG A 432 -0.74 -7.27 -69.07
C ARG A 432 -0.38 -5.81 -69.37
N SER A 433 0.06 -5.50 -70.59
CA SER A 433 0.34 -4.12 -70.99
C SER A 433 -0.91 -3.27 -71.13
N GLU A 434 -2.02 -3.85 -71.60
CA GLU A 434 -3.35 -3.24 -71.65
C GLU A 434 -3.89 -3.01 -70.24
N GLU A 435 -3.73 -3.99 -69.33
CA GLU A 435 -4.09 -3.89 -67.91
C GLU A 435 -3.30 -2.74 -67.25
N ILE A 436 -1.97 -2.69 -67.43
CA ILE A 436 -1.14 -1.59 -66.92
C ILE A 436 -1.57 -0.23 -67.49
N ARG A 437 -1.89 -0.16 -68.79
CA ARG A 437 -2.42 1.07 -69.42
C ARG A 437 -3.80 1.45 -68.89
N SER A 438 -4.67 0.47 -68.64
CA SER A 438 -6.01 0.69 -68.09
C SER A 438 -5.97 1.18 -66.64
N MET A 439 -4.94 0.78 -65.89
CA MET A 439 -4.64 1.29 -64.54
C MET A 439 -3.94 2.66 -64.54
N GLY A 440 -3.85 3.33 -65.70
CA GLY A 440 -3.27 4.67 -65.84
C GLY A 440 -1.76 4.70 -66.12
N GLY A 441 -1.15 3.54 -66.39
CA GLY A 441 0.23 3.44 -66.87
C GLY A 441 1.26 4.04 -65.92
N THR A 442 2.26 4.71 -66.48
CA THR A 442 3.31 5.39 -65.71
C THR A 442 2.81 6.63 -65.00
N ASP A 443 1.75 7.26 -65.50
CA ASP A 443 1.23 8.52 -64.96
C ASP A 443 0.53 8.27 -63.62
N ALA A 444 -0.18 7.13 -63.48
CA ALA A 444 -0.74 6.71 -62.20
C ALA A 444 0.33 6.40 -61.15
N LEU A 445 1.46 5.78 -61.56
CA LEU A 445 2.60 5.55 -60.67
C LEU A 445 3.24 6.87 -60.23
N GLN A 446 3.40 7.83 -61.15
CA GLN A 446 3.94 9.14 -60.82
C GLN A 446 2.99 9.89 -59.88
N ALA A 447 1.68 9.84 -60.12
CA ALA A 447 0.68 10.43 -59.24
C ALA A 447 0.72 9.82 -57.82
N LEU A 448 0.84 8.49 -57.70
CA LEU A 448 1.01 7.82 -56.41
C LEU A 448 2.32 8.22 -55.69
N VAL A 449 3.42 8.37 -56.43
CA VAL A 449 4.69 8.85 -55.87
C VAL A 449 4.54 10.29 -55.37
N ASP A 450 3.89 11.15 -56.14
CA ASP A 450 3.64 12.54 -55.77
C ASP A 450 2.69 12.64 -54.56
N GLU A 451 1.69 11.75 -54.47
CA GLU A 451 0.75 11.63 -53.34
C GLU A 451 1.45 11.14 -52.07
N VAL A 452 2.31 10.12 -52.16
CA VAL A 452 3.14 9.66 -51.04
C VAL A 452 4.10 10.76 -50.57
N GLN A 453 4.68 11.53 -51.48
CA GLN A 453 5.53 12.67 -51.12
C GLN A 453 4.74 13.82 -50.48
N THR A 454 3.51 14.09 -50.93
CA THR A 454 2.65 15.11 -50.30
C THR A 454 2.14 14.67 -48.93
N LEU A 455 1.75 13.40 -48.79
CA LEU A 455 1.42 12.81 -47.48
C LEU A 455 2.61 12.83 -46.53
N GLY A 456 3.83 12.53 -47.02
CA GLY A 456 5.06 12.65 -46.24
C GLY A 456 5.29 14.07 -45.73
N ARG A 457 5.12 15.09 -46.60
CA ARG A 457 5.24 16.50 -46.19
C ARG A 457 4.13 16.96 -45.24
N LEU A 458 2.91 16.47 -45.41
CA LEU A 458 1.79 16.73 -44.49
C LEU A 458 2.05 16.12 -43.11
N TRP A 459 2.65 14.93 -43.08
CA TRP A 459 3.03 14.27 -41.84
C TRP A 459 4.20 14.97 -41.14
N ASP A 460 5.22 15.41 -41.88
CA ASP A 460 6.29 16.28 -41.36
C ASP A 460 5.73 17.62 -40.83
N GLY A 461 4.72 18.19 -41.49
CA GLY A 461 4.02 19.39 -41.01
C GLY A 461 3.21 19.17 -39.71
N LEU A 462 2.63 17.97 -39.53
CA LEU A 462 1.98 17.59 -38.28
C LEU A 462 2.99 17.36 -37.15
N ALA A 463 4.21 16.91 -37.47
CA ALA A 463 5.31 16.76 -36.51
C ALA A 463 5.91 18.10 -36.05
N VAL A 464 5.64 19.21 -36.75
CA VAL A 464 6.03 20.59 -36.35
C VAL A 464 4.96 21.30 -35.51
N CYS A 465 3.74 20.76 -35.42
CA CYS A 465 2.68 21.28 -34.54
C CYS A 465 2.90 21.16 -33.01
N PRO A 466 3.94 20.52 -32.44
CA PRO A 466 4.21 20.62 -31.00
C PRO A 466 4.72 22.00 -30.53
N GLU A 467 5.32 22.81 -31.41
CA GLU A 467 5.97 24.07 -30.98
C GLU A 467 5.02 25.29 -30.92
N GLU A 468 3.88 25.27 -31.62
CA GLU A 468 2.95 26.43 -31.64
C GLU A 468 1.92 26.43 -30.49
N ILE A 469 1.82 25.35 -29.70
CA ILE A 469 0.94 25.32 -28.52
C ILE A 469 1.62 25.90 -27.27
N GLU A 470 2.95 26.06 -27.24
CA GLU A 470 3.67 26.74 -26.13
C GLU A 470 3.69 28.28 -26.26
N GLY A 471 3.23 28.85 -27.38
CA GLY A 471 3.27 30.30 -27.64
C GLY A 471 2.03 31.11 -27.26
N ALA A 472 0.90 30.48 -26.93
CA ALA A 472 -0.40 31.16 -26.78
C ALA A 472 -0.96 31.21 -25.34
N SER A 473 -0.08 31.27 -24.33
CA SER A 473 -0.46 31.67 -22.96
C SER A 473 0.02 33.10 -22.67
N GLY A 474 -0.67 34.08 -23.24
CA GLY A 474 -0.41 35.49 -22.96
C GLY A 474 -1.46 36.42 -23.56
N ALA A 475 -2.57 36.59 -22.83
CA ALA A 475 -3.51 37.72 -22.82
C ALA A 475 -3.83 38.46 -24.15
N VAL A 476 -5.11 38.47 -24.58
CA VAL A 476 -5.91 39.67 -24.95
C VAL A 476 -7.42 39.32 -25.06
N ASP A 477 -8.24 40.31 -24.68
CA ASP A 477 -9.70 40.53 -24.56
C ASP A 477 -10.73 39.77 -25.44
N PRO A 478 -12.00 39.63 -24.97
CA PRO A 478 -13.09 38.93 -25.65
C PRO A 478 -14.04 39.89 -26.38
N THR A 479 -13.65 40.40 -27.55
CA THR A 479 -14.61 41.00 -28.50
C THR A 479 -14.12 40.78 -29.92
N GLU A 480 -14.69 39.78 -30.58
CA GLU A 480 -14.79 39.54 -32.04
C GLU A 480 -14.64 38.05 -32.37
N PHE A 481 -15.69 37.27 -32.08
CA PHE A 481 -15.90 35.99 -32.74
C PHE A 481 -17.01 36.18 -33.78
N ASN A 482 -16.63 36.43 -35.03
CA ASN A 482 -17.54 36.35 -36.17
C ASN A 482 -17.41 34.96 -36.79
N LEU A 483 -18.48 34.16 -36.65
CA LEU A 483 -18.67 32.85 -37.25
C LEU A 483 -18.89 33.00 -38.76
N SER A 484 -17.85 32.82 -39.56
CA SER A 484 -18.04 32.54 -40.98
C SER A 484 -16.85 31.79 -41.56
N GLY A 485 -17.06 30.52 -41.91
CA GLY A 485 -16.25 29.87 -42.95
C GLY A 485 -15.61 28.53 -42.59
N ILE A 486 -16.39 27.54 -42.16
CA ILE A 486 -16.02 26.13 -42.38
C ILE A 486 -17.24 25.39 -42.94
N LEU A 487 -17.43 25.50 -44.25
CA LEU A 487 -18.21 24.56 -45.04
C LEU A 487 -17.22 23.61 -45.71
N LEU A 488 -17.10 22.40 -45.17
CA LEU A 488 -16.46 21.27 -45.85
C LEU A 488 -17.36 20.81 -47.02
N PRO A 489 -16.84 20.63 -48.25
CA PRO A 489 -17.56 19.86 -49.24
C PRO A 489 -17.34 18.38 -48.96
N ARG A 490 -18.43 17.67 -48.67
CA ARG A 490 -18.52 16.22 -48.84
C ARG A 490 -18.33 15.87 -50.31
N LYS A 491 -17.44 14.91 -50.59
CA LYS A 491 -17.70 13.83 -51.53
C LYS A 491 -17.13 12.54 -50.99
#